data_AF-A0A4U1CA81-F1
#
_entry.id   AF-A0A4U1CA81-F1
#
_cell.length_a   1.000
_cell.length_b   1.000
_cell.length_c   1.000
_cell.angle_alpha   90.00
_cell.angle_beta   90.00
_cell.angle_gamma   90.00
#
_symmetry.space_group_name_H-M   'P 1'
#
loop_
_entity.id
_entity.type
_entity.pdbx_description
1 polymer ?
#
loop_
_entity_poly.entity_id
_entity_poly.type
_entity_poly.pdbx_seq_one_letter_code
_entity_poly.pdbx_strand_id
1 'polypeptide(L)'
;MKQLFKKFYTDLFLGKRLFIALGLSVALFLFSFFLSFLGDLPYFFFGALLVLIIIDLALLYRSQKTVFLRREVPDRLSNGDENEIKIYLENFYPFEINIGIIDEIPFQFQKRDIWFDTKLSPREQKTITYNLRPTKRGEYEFGISRLYVQSPLGLISRRFNIGAEKMVPVYPSFLKLRQYELMAISNRLTDIGIKKMRRIGHSMEFDQVKNYVAGDDYRTVNWKATARKGDLMVNSYTDEKAQHIYCIIDKSRAMKMPFEGLSLLDYAINASLILSSVALVKQDKAGLITIAQKTGSIVPADRRPTQLNKIMEVLYKEKTRYLETDMEALYISVRATLKQRSLVVFFTNFESMSALERQLPFLKRIAKFHLLLVVFFENTTLKTLSEEPAKDVEGIYIKTIAEKFAFEKKLMIKELTKHGILSLLTTPQNLTVNVVNRYLAIKAKQQI
;
A
#
# COMPACT_ATOMS: atom_id res chain seq x y z
N MET A 1 -0.59 -42.02 26.18
CA MET A 1 -1.94 -41.43 26.38
C MET A 1 -2.10 -40.02 25.79
N LYS A 2 -1.27 -39.00 26.14
CA LYS A 2 -1.44 -37.61 25.65
C LYS A 2 -1.46 -37.45 24.12
N GLN A 3 -0.64 -38.19 23.36
CA GLN A 3 -0.64 -38.13 21.89
C GLN A 3 -1.87 -38.78 21.23
N LEU A 4 -2.37 -39.89 21.79
CA LEU A 4 -3.59 -40.55 21.32
C LEU A 4 -4.83 -39.68 21.60
N PHE A 5 -4.91 -39.09 22.80
CA PHE A 5 -5.99 -38.20 23.17
C PHE A 5 -6.04 -36.94 22.29
N LYS A 6 -4.89 -36.31 22.01
CA LYS A 6 -4.82 -35.17 21.08
C LYS A 6 -5.23 -35.55 19.65
N LYS A 7 -4.76 -36.71 19.15
CA LYS A 7 -5.11 -37.20 17.81
C LYS A 7 -6.60 -37.48 17.62
N PHE A 8 -7.28 -38.03 18.63
CA PHE A 8 -8.67 -38.47 18.48
C PHE A 8 -9.72 -37.53 19.09
N TYR A 9 -9.35 -36.69 20.06
CA TYR A 9 -10.30 -35.80 20.73
C TYR A 9 -10.24 -34.35 20.23
N THR A 10 -9.05 -33.82 19.92
CA THR A 10 -8.94 -32.42 19.48
C THR A 10 -8.99 -32.22 17.97
N ASP A 11 -8.61 -33.25 17.19
CA ASP A 11 -8.46 -33.15 15.74
C ASP A 11 -9.53 -33.94 14.97
N LEU A 12 -10.51 -34.52 15.64
CA LEU A 12 -11.61 -35.25 15.02
C LEU A 12 -12.90 -34.43 15.11
N PHE A 13 -13.55 -34.23 13.97
CA PHE A 13 -14.79 -33.48 13.84
C PHE A 13 -15.86 -34.34 13.19
N LEU A 14 -17.10 -34.22 13.65
CA LEU A 14 -18.23 -34.97 13.12
C LEU A 14 -18.80 -34.24 11.89
N GLY A 15 -18.95 -34.98 10.79
CA GLY A 15 -19.49 -34.44 9.54
C GLY A 15 -20.99 -34.27 9.58
N LYS A 16 -21.53 -33.37 8.74
CA LYS A 16 -22.97 -33.16 8.58
C LYS A 16 -23.71 -34.45 8.20
N ARG A 17 -23.08 -35.31 7.38
CA ARG A 17 -23.65 -36.61 6.97
C ARG A 17 -23.87 -37.55 8.15
N LEU A 18 -22.97 -37.54 9.13
CA LEU A 18 -23.12 -38.35 10.34
C LEU A 18 -24.32 -37.87 11.18
N PHE A 19 -24.48 -36.56 11.37
CA PHE A 19 -25.65 -36.02 12.08
C PHE A 19 -26.96 -36.35 11.37
N ILE A 20 -26.99 -36.29 10.02
CA ILE A 20 -28.16 -36.69 9.24
C ILE A 20 -28.43 -38.19 9.41
N ALA A 21 -27.41 -39.04 9.32
CA ALA A 21 -27.55 -40.48 9.48
C ALA A 21 -28.01 -40.86 10.91
N LEU A 22 -27.49 -40.20 11.94
CA LEU A 22 -27.95 -40.37 13.32
C LEU A 22 -29.40 -39.91 13.48
N GLY A 23 -29.78 -38.76 12.92
CA GLY A 23 -31.16 -38.28 12.93
C GLY A 23 -32.12 -39.25 12.24
N LEU A 24 -31.74 -39.80 11.09
CA LEU A 24 -32.48 -40.86 10.40
C LEU A 24 -32.57 -42.14 11.24
N SER A 25 -31.48 -42.54 11.89
CA SER A 25 -31.47 -43.70 12.78
C SER A 25 -32.47 -43.52 13.93
N VAL A 26 -32.48 -42.35 14.57
CA VAL A 26 -33.43 -42.02 15.64
C VAL A 26 -34.87 -42.04 15.11
N ALA A 27 -35.13 -41.43 13.96
CA ALA A 27 -36.43 -41.46 13.33
C ALA A 27 -36.91 -42.90 13.05
N LEU A 28 -36.03 -43.76 12.52
CA LEU A 28 -36.33 -45.17 12.26
C LEU A 28 -36.71 -45.93 13.56
N PHE A 29 -35.98 -45.70 14.66
CA PHE A 29 -36.33 -46.27 15.97
C PHE A 29 -37.69 -45.77 16.48
N LEU A 30 -37.98 -44.47 16.34
CA LEU A 30 -39.25 -43.90 16.75
C LEU A 30 -40.42 -44.45 15.92
N PHE A 31 -40.27 -44.55 14.60
CA PHE A 31 -41.32 -45.06 13.73
C PHE A 31 -41.51 -46.58 13.84
N SER A 32 -40.46 -47.34 14.17
CA SER A 32 -40.56 -48.77 14.43
C SER A 32 -41.52 -49.11 15.57
N PHE A 33 -41.72 -48.19 16.54
CA PHE A 33 -42.76 -48.33 17.56
C PHE A 33 -44.19 -48.30 16.98
N PHE A 34 -44.45 -47.43 16.01
CA PHE A 34 -45.78 -47.26 15.41
C PHE A 34 -46.04 -48.20 14.22
N LEU A 35 -45.00 -48.57 13.51
CA LEU A 35 -45.05 -49.33 12.26
C LEU A 35 -44.30 -50.64 12.45
N SER A 36 -45.03 -51.67 12.86
CA SER A 36 -44.49 -53.00 13.16
C SER A 36 -43.78 -53.68 11.97
N PHE A 37 -44.07 -53.27 10.73
CA PHE A 37 -43.39 -53.79 9.54
C PHE A 37 -41.91 -53.39 9.46
N LEU A 38 -41.48 -52.34 10.14
CA LEU A 38 -40.06 -51.94 10.15
C LEU A 38 -39.18 -52.95 10.89
N GLY A 39 -39.74 -53.73 11.82
CA GLY A 39 -39.04 -54.82 12.52
C GLY A 39 -37.63 -54.43 12.99
N ASP A 40 -36.64 -55.22 12.59
CA ASP A 40 -35.23 -55.05 12.98
C ASP A 40 -34.43 -54.07 12.10
N LEU A 41 -35.07 -53.42 11.11
CA LEU A 41 -34.41 -52.49 10.17
C LEU A 41 -33.61 -51.38 10.88
N PRO A 42 -34.09 -50.74 11.97
CA PRO A 42 -33.33 -49.70 12.67
C PRO A 42 -32.01 -50.23 13.26
N TYR A 43 -31.99 -51.48 13.75
CA TYR A 43 -30.78 -52.11 14.29
C TYR A 43 -29.75 -52.38 13.19
N PHE A 44 -30.18 -52.89 12.04
CA PHE A 44 -29.29 -53.08 10.89
C PHE A 44 -28.73 -51.75 10.36
N PHE A 45 -29.58 -50.73 10.27
CA PHE A 45 -29.15 -49.39 9.84
C PHE A 45 -28.12 -48.80 10.81
N PHE A 46 -28.37 -48.87 12.11
CA PHE A 46 -27.43 -48.40 13.12
C PHE A 46 -26.12 -49.18 13.12
N GLY A 47 -26.19 -50.51 13.01
CA GLY A 47 -25.00 -51.37 12.88
C GLY A 47 -24.16 -51.02 11.66
N ALA A 48 -24.80 -50.83 10.49
CA ALA A 48 -24.13 -50.39 9.27
C ALA A 48 -23.47 -49.02 9.44
N LEU A 49 -24.15 -48.07 10.10
CA LEU A 49 -23.58 -46.75 10.39
C LEU A 49 -22.33 -46.85 11.27
N LEU A 50 -22.33 -47.68 12.32
CA LEU A 50 -21.15 -47.91 13.16
C LEU A 50 -19.97 -48.48 12.37
N VAL A 51 -20.23 -49.44 11.48
CA VAL A 51 -19.20 -50.01 10.59
C VAL A 51 -18.64 -48.94 9.66
N LEU A 52 -19.49 -48.11 9.06
CA LEU A 52 -19.05 -47.02 8.18
C LEU A 52 -18.21 -45.95 8.92
N ILE A 53 -18.55 -45.63 10.17
CA ILE A 53 -17.75 -44.74 11.03
C ILE A 53 -16.34 -45.32 11.26
N ILE A 54 -16.25 -46.62 11.56
CA ILE A 54 -14.97 -47.30 11.76
C ILE A 54 -14.14 -47.31 10.47
N ILE A 55 -14.77 -47.57 9.33
CA ILE A 55 -14.12 -47.52 8.01
C ILE A 55 -13.60 -46.10 7.72
N ASP A 56 -14.42 -45.06 7.94
CA ASP A 56 -14.03 -43.67 7.69
C ASP A 56 -12.84 -43.25 8.58
N LEU A 57 -12.88 -43.63 9.86
CA LEU A 57 -11.80 -43.39 10.80
C LEU A 57 -10.51 -44.13 10.40
N ALA A 58 -10.61 -45.39 9.95
CA ALA A 58 -9.47 -46.14 9.45
C ALA A 58 -8.86 -45.49 8.19
N LEU A 59 -9.69 -45.05 7.24
CA LEU A 59 -9.24 -44.38 6.01
C LEU A 59 -8.44 -43.10 6.33
N LEU A 60 -8.93 -42.28 7.26
CA LEU A 60 -8.31 -41.00 7.62
C LEU A 60 -7.05 -41.15 8.50
N TYR A 61 -6.94 -42.19 9.34
CA TYR A 61 -5.83 -42.31 10.30
C TYR A 61 -4.76 -43.35 9.94
N ARG A 62 -5.03 -44.27 9.01
CA ARG A 62 -4.07 -45.31 8.61
C ARG A 62 -2.88 -44.79 7.80
N SER A 63 -3.07 -43.74 7.00
CA SER A 63 -1.98 -43.21 6.16
C SER A 63 -0.96 -42.41 6.98
N GLN A 64 0.33 -42.69 6.76
CA GLN A 64 1.44 -41.94 7.38
C GLN A 64 1.73 -40.62 6.65
N LYS A 65 1.61 -40.61 5.32
CA LYS A 65 1.65 -39.39 4.49
C LYS A 65 0.21 -39.04 4.09
N THR A 66 -0.30 -37.92 4.59
CA THR A 66 -1.72 -37.58 4.47
C THR A 66 -1.94 -36.48 3.44
N VAL A 67 -1.64 -35.23 3.82
CA VAL A 67 -1.80 -34.04 2.98
C VAL A 67 -0.62 -33.13 3.24
N PHE A 68 -0.14 -32.49 2.19
CA PHE A 68 0.82 -31.40 2.30
C PHE A 68 0.12 -30.07 2.09
N LEU A 69 0.43 -29.11 2.95
CA LEU A 69 0.00 -27.73 2.83
C LEU A 69 1.21 -26.82 3.03
N ARG A 70 1.41 -25.88 2.13
CA ARG A 70 2.40 -24.81 2.28
C ARG A 70 1.76 -23.48 1.93
N ARG A 71 1.70 -22.57 2.90
CA ARG A 71 1.37 -21.18 2.66
C ARG A 71 2.63 -20.42 2.25
N GLU A 72 2.58 -19.79 1.08
CA GLU A 72 3.59 -18.86 0.60
C GLU A 72 3.09 -17.43 0.80
N VAL A 73 3.77 -16.72 1.68
CA VAL A 73 3.55 -15.30 1.96
C VAL A 73 4.82 -14.56 1.53
N PRO A 74 4.69 -13.44 0.79
CA PRO A 74 5.82 -12.57 0.48
C PRO A 74 6.62 -12.18 1.73
N ASP A 75 7.91 -11.91 1.59
CA ASP A 75 8.74 -11.51 2.73
C ASP A 75 8.41 -10.11 3.26
N ARG A 76 7.69 -9.31 2.47
CA ARG A 76 7.20 -7.98 2.82
C ARG A 76 5.86 -7.74 2.14
N LEU A 77 4.90 -7.12 2.82
CA LEU A 77 3.63 -6.69 2.22
C LEU A 77 3.66 -5.19 1.90
N SER A 78 2.94 -4.81 0.85
CA SER A 78 2.83 -3.44 0.35
C SER A 78 1.59 -2.75 0.92
N ASN A 79 1.77 -1.69 1.73
CA ASN A 79 0.68 -0.97 2.36
C ASN A 79 -0.22 -0.27 1.34
N GLY A 80 -1.52 -0.58 1.38
CA GLY A 80 -2.52 0.01 0.51
C GLY A 80 -2.71 -0.69 -0.84
N ASP A 81 -1.94 -1.73 -1.13
CA ASP A 81 -2.03 -2.52 -2.36
C ASP A 81 -2.49 -3.95 -2.07
N GLU A 82 -3.01 -4.63 -3.09
CA GLU A 82 -3.34 -6.05 -3.00
C GLU A 82 -2.06 -6.89 -3.02
N ASN A 83 -1.87 -7.73 -2.00
CA ASN A 83 -0.75 -8.65 -1.89
C ASN A 83 -1.25 -10.08 -2.10
N GLU A 84 -0.67 -10.76 -3.08
CA GLU A 84 -1.01 -12.13 -3.43
C GLU A 84 -0.45 -13.12 -2.39
N ILE A 85 -1.31 -13.98 -1.85
CA ILE A 85 -0.98 -15.09 -0.97
C ILE A 85 -1.36 -16.40 -1.65
N LYS A 86 -0.47 -17.40 -1.57
CA LYS A 86 -0.68 -18.71 -2.20
C LYS A 86 -0.69 -19.82 -1.16
N ILE A 87 -1.64 -20.74 -1.29
CA ILE A 87 -1.69 -21.97 -0.53
C ILE A 87 -1.53 -23.13 -1.49
N TYR A 88 -0.41 -23.83 -1.37
CA TYR A 88 -0.11 -25.05 -2.11
C TYR A 88 -0.62 -26.26 -1.36
N LEU A 89 -1.35 -27.13 -2.04
CA LEU A 89 -1.95 -28.34 -1.50
C LEU A 89 -1.55 -29.54 -2.34
N GLU A 90 -1.29 -30.66 -1.69
CA GLU A 90 -1.10 -31.95 -2.36
C GLU A 90 -1.75 -33.08 -1.56
N ASN A 91 -2.54 -33.91 -2.24
CA ASN A 91 -3.17 -35.07 -1.65
C ASN A 91 -2.25 -36.30 -1.72
N PHE A 92 -1.88 -36.86 -0.56
CA PHE A 92 -1.15 -38.12 -0.45
C PHE A 92 -2.01 -39.31 -0.03
N TYR A 93 -3.31 -39.12 0.21
CA TYR A 93 -4.23 -40.25 0.37
C TYR A 93 -4.40 -41.00 -0.96
N PRO A 94 -4.66 -42.31 -0.92
CA PRO A 94 -4.90 -43.12 -2.12
C PRO A 94 -6.31 -42.92 -2.70
N PHE A 95 -7.12 -42.02 -2.16
CA PHE A 95 -8.49 -41.72 -2.58
C PHE A 95 -8.73 -40.21 -2.69
N GLU A 96 -9.83 -39.83 -3.36
CA GLU A 96 -10.27 -38.42 -3.43
C GLU A 96 -10.68 -37.91 -2.05
N ILE A 97 -10.18 -36.73 -1.68
CA ILE A 97 -10.52 -36.08 -0.41
C ILE A 97 -11.25 -34.77 -0.63
N ASN A 98 -12.19 -34.47 0.27
CA ASN A 98 -12.76 -33.14 0.42
C ASN A 98 -11.99 -32.39 1.50
N ILE A 99 -11.66 -31.13 1.23
CA ILE A 99 -10.78 -30.32 2.06
C ILE A 99 -11.44 -28.98 2.33
N GLY A 100 -11.59 -28.63 3.61
CA GLY A 100 -11.86 -27.27 4.08
C GLY A 100 -10.59 -26.65 4.66
N ILE A 101 -10.30 -25.39 4.33
CA ILE A 101 -9.09 -24.68 4.76
C ILE A 101 -9.48 -23.40 5.47
N ILE A 102 -8.99 -23.22 6.68
CA ILE A 102 -9.01 -21.95 7.40
C ILE A 102 -7.59 -21.44 7.49
N ASP A 103 -7.32 -20.27 6.90
CA ASP A 103 -6.02 -19.64 7.05
C ASP A 103 -6.05 -18.56 8.13
N GLU A 104 -5.18 -18.68 9.14
CA GLU A 104 -5.05 -17.66 10.18
C GLU A 104 -4.24 -16.48 9.66
N ILE A 105 -4.96 -15.46 9.24
CA ILE A 105 -4.37 -14.20 8.83
C ILE A 105 -4.21 -13.24 10.03
N PRO A 106 -3.32 -12.24 9.92
CA PRO A 106 -3.11 -11.22 10.95
C PRO A 106 -4.40 -10.50 11.36
N PHE A 107 -4.55 -10.22 12.66
CA PHE A 107 -5.76 -9.60 13.22
C PHE A 107 -6.08 -8.23 12.61
N GLN A 108 -5.08 -7.49 12.11
CA GLN A 108 -5.22 -6.18 11.51
C GLN A 108 -6.18 -6.19 10.30
N PHE A 109 -6.32 -7.33 9.61
CA PHE A 109 -7.24 -7.47 8.49
C PHE A 109 -8.70 -7.60 8.91
N GLN A 110 -8.98 -8.03 10.15
CA GLN A 110 -10.33 -8.25 10.68
C GLN A 110 -11.22 -9.18 9.82
N LYS A 111 -10.66 -9.95 8.87
CA LYS A 111 -11.41 -10.97 8.13
C LYS A 111 -11.42 -12.27 8.93
N ARG A 112 -12.60 -12.84 9.15
CA ARG A 112 -12.81 -14.07 9.94
C ARG A 112 -13.41 -15.22 9.13
N ASP A 113 -13.77 -14.93 7.90
CA ASP A 113 -14.51 -15.77 6.95
C ASP A 113 -13.61 -16.31 5.84
N ILE A 114 -12.30 -16.42 6.09
CA ILE A 114 -11.37 -17.04 5.14
C ILE A 114 -11.49 -18.56 5.25
N TRP A 115 -12.45 -19.08 4.52
CA TRP A 115 -12.71 -20.49 4.35
C TRP A 115 -12.62 -20.86 2.87
N PHE A 116 -11.83 -21.87 2.55
CA PHE A 116 -11.72 -22.41 1.19
C PHE A 116 -12.11 -23.89 1.18
N ASP A 117 -12.98 -24.27 0.24
CA ASP A 117 -13.34 -25.66 -0.01
C ASP A 117 -12.75 -26.14 -1.33
N THR A 118 -12.15 -27.32 -1.33
CA THR A 118 -11.70 -27.98 -2.55
C THR A 118 -11.75 -29.49 -2.44
N LYS A 119 -11.80 -30.15 -3.59
CA LYS A 119 -11.53 -31.59 -3.72
C LYS A 119 -10.15 -31.80 -4.31
N LEU A 120 -9.51 -32.91 -3.97
CA LEU A 120 -8.25 -33.33 -4.57
C LEU A 120 -8.25 -34.85 -4.79
N SER A 121 -7.98 -35.26 -6.03
CA SER A 121 -7.73 -36.64 -6.41
C SER A 121 -6.40 -37.13 -5.83
N PRO A 122 -6.11 -38.44 -5.81
CA PRO A 122 -4.83 -38.96 -5.35
C PRO A 122 -3.67 -38.33 -6.13
N ARG A 123 -2.65 -37.81 -5.42
CA ARG A 123 -1.47 -37.13 -5.98
C ARG A 123 -1.75 -35.84 -6.75
N GLU A 124 -2.99 -35.34 -6.71
CA GLU A 124 -3.32 -34.05 -7.31
C GLU A 124 -2.73 -32.91 -6.48
N GLN A 125 -2.16 -31.93 -7.18
CA GLN A 125 -1.68 -30.68 -6.61
C GLN A 125 -2.60 -29.53 -7.01
N LYS A 126 -2.90 -28.64 -6.08
CA LYS A 126 -3.70 -27.45 -6.35
C LYS A 126 -3.15 -26.24 -5.61
N THR A 127 -3.20 -25.10 -6.28
CA THR A 127 -2.82 -23.81 -5.69
C THR A 127 -4.08 -22.97 -5.53
N ILE A 128 -4.32 -22.49 -4.31
CA ILE A 128 -5.35 -21.51 -4.01
C ILE A 128 -4.67 -20.16 -3.84
N THR A 129 -5.14 -19.17 -4.59
CA THR A 129 -4.61 -17.81 -4.54
C THR A 129 -5.68 -16.87 -3.98
N TYR A 130 -5.30 -16.02 -3.03
CA TYR A 130 -6.16 -14.98 -2.50
C TYR A 130 -5.36 -13.72 -2.16
N ASN A 131 -6.03 -12.57 -2.08
CA ASN A 131 -5.37 -11.28 -1.88
C ASN A 131 -5.66 -10.68 -0.50
N LEU A 132 -4.64 -10.07 0.07
CA LEU A 132 -4.73 -9.28 1.31
C LEU A 132 -4.21 -7.86 1.07
N ARG A 133 -5.03 -6.87 1.43
CA ARG A 133 -4.71 -5.44 1.36
C ARG A 133 -4.47 -4.86 2.75
N PRO A 134 -3.22 -4.74 3.23
CA PRO A 134 -2.95 -4.14 4.52
C PRO A 134 -3.15 -2.63 4.43
N THR A 135 -3.79 -2.06 5.45
CA THR A 135 -4.09 -0.62 5.53
C THR A 135 -3.30 0.10 6.63
N LYS A 136 -2.46 -0.63 7.36
CA LYS A 136 -1.57 -0.09 8.38
C LYS A 136 -0.18 -0.65 8.16
N ARG A 137 0.84 0.22 8.26
CA ARG A 137 2.24 -0.23 8.33
C ARG A 137 2.53 -0.87 9.68
N GLY A 138 3.48 -1.79 9.70
CA GLY A 138 3.93 -2.46 10.93
C GLY A 138 4.28 -3.92 10.68
N GLU A 139 4.21 -4.72 11.73
CA GLU A 139 4.48 -6.15 11.69
C GLU A 139 3.16 -6.91 11.73
N TYR A 140 3.02 -7.88 10.84
CA TYR A 140 1.81 -8.67 10.66
C TYR A 140 2.14 -10.12 10.95
N GLU A 141 1.51 -10.69 11.97
CA GLU A 141 1.75 -12.06 12.41
C GLU A 141 0.72 -12.99 11.77
N PHE A 142 1.18 -13.82 10.83
CA PHE A 142 0.35 -14.89 10.29
C PHE A 142 0.39 -16.09 11.22
N GLY A 143 -0.77 -16.64 11.57
CA GLY A 143 -0.92 -17.82 12.40
C GLY A 143 -0.74 -19.12 11.60
N ILE A 144 -1.29 -20.21 12.10
CA ILE A 144 -1.25 -21.53 11.43
C ILE A 144 -2.41 -21.69 10.44
N SER A 145 -2.19 -22.45 9.37
CA SER A 145 -3.30 -22.84 8.49
C SER A 145 -3.92 -24.13 9.01
N ARG A 146 -5.24 -24.15 9.18
CA ARG A 146 -6.00 -25.32 9.60
C ARG A 146 -6.67 -25.98 8.41
N LEU A 147 -6.48 -27.28 8.31
CA LEU A 147 -7.00 -28.11 7.23
C LEU A 147 -8.01 -29.09 7.82
N TYR A 148 -9.16 -29.25 7.20
CA TYR A 148 -10.20 -30.21 7.56
C TYR A 148 -10.38 -31.19 6.41
N VAL A 149 -9.94 -32.43 6.59
CA VAL A 149 -9.93 -33.45 5.53
C VAL A 149 -11.03 -34.46 5.80
N GLN A 150 -11.87 -34.69 4.79
CA GLN A 150 -12.92 -35.69 4.80
C GLN A 150 -12.67 -36.72 3.70
N SER A 151 -12.97 -37.99 4.00
CA SER A 151 -12.97 -39.05 2.99
C SER A 151 -14.23 -38.96 2.10
N PRO A 152 -14.37 -39.83 1.09
CA PRO A 152 -15.61 -39.93 0.30
C PRO A 152 -16.86 -40.24 1.13
N LEU A 153 -16.71 -40.94 2.28
CA LEU A 153 -17.81 -41.21 3.21
C LEU A 153 -18.30 -39.91 3.88
N GLY A 154 -17.36 -39.06 4.29
CA GLY A 154 -17.64 -37.73 4.85
C GLY A 154 -18.44 -37.77 6.17
N LEU A 155 -18.34 -38.86 6.92
CA LEU A 155 -18.96 -39.01 8.25
C LEU A 155 -18.09 -38.32 9.30
N ILE A 156 -16.77 -38.34 9.12
CA ILE A 156 -15.78 -37.73 10.01
C ILE A 156 -14.88 -36.80 9.21
N SER A 157 -14.40 -35.76 9.86
CA SER A 157 -13.34 -34.87 9.36
C SER A 157 -12.14 -34.91 10.29
N ARG A 158 -10.94 -35.00 9.72
CA ARG A 158 -9.67 -34.94 10.43
C ARG A 158 -9.03 -33.57 10.22
N ARG A 159 -8.73 -32.89 11.32
CA ARG A 159 -8.07 -31.59 11.34
C ARG A 159 -6.55 -31.74 11.33
N PHE A 160 -5.88 -30.93 10.54
CA PHE A 160 -4.43 -30.74 10.59
C PHE A 160 -4.11 -29.27 10.82
N ASN A 161 -3.19 -29.00 11.74
CA ASN A 161 -2.62 -27.67 11.96
C ASN A 161 -1.25 -27.66 11.28
N ILE A 162 -1.14 -27.01 10.12
CA ILE A 162 0.05 -27.05 9.26
C ILE A 162 0.59 -25.63 9.10
N GLY A 163 1.92 -25.51 9.14
CA GLY A 163 2.64 -24.24 9.05
C GLY A 163 3.18 -23.78 10.40
N ALA A 164 3.88 -22.67 10.36
CA ALA A 164 4.41 -21.98 11.53
C ALA A 164 3.95 -20.53 11.49
N GLU A 165 3.95 -19.91 12.66
CA GLU A 165 3.74 -18.47 12.77
C GLU A 165 4.84 -17.75 11.99
N LYS A 166 4.45 -16.83 11.10
CA LYS A 166 5.38 -16.02 10.29
C LYS A 166 5.05 -14.55 10.49
N MET A 167 5.98 -13.80 11.05
CA MET A 167 5.91 -12.34 11.08
C MET A 167 6.34 -11.79 9.73
N VAL A 168 5.54 -10.91 9.16
CA VAL A 168 5.79 -10.25 7.88
C VAL A 168 5.66 -8.73 8.04
N PRO A 169 6.70 -7.95 7.73
CA PRO A 169 6.62 -6.51 7.79
C PRO A 169 5.85 -5.92 6.60
N VAL A 170 5.05 -4.89 6.88
CA VAL A 170 4.29 -4.12 5.89
C VAL A 170 4.96 -2.77 5.64
N TYR A 171 5.57 -2.67 4.47
CA TYR A 171 6.29 -1.48 4.01
C TYR A 171 5.35 -0.49 3.32
N PRO A 172 5.77 0.78 3.16
CA PRO A 172 5.13 1.68 2.19
C PRO A 172 5.01 1.03 0.81
N SER A 173 4.08 1.55 0.00
CA SER A 173 3.69 0.95 -1.29
C SER A 173 4.86 0.76 -2.26
N PHE A 174 5.49 -0.42 -2.23
CA PHE A 174 6.66 -0.74 -3.05
C PHE A 174 6.27 -1.36 -4.40
N LEU A 175 5.10 -2.00 -4.47
CA LEU A 175 4.58 -2.54 -5.74
C LEU A 175 4.34 -1.40 -6.74
N LYS A 176 3.72 -0.31 -6.28
CA LYS A 176 3.58 0.90 -7.09
C LYS A 176 4.94 1.50 -7.40
N LEU A 177 5.85 1.62 -6.42
CA LEU A 177 7.20 2.14 -6.66
C LEU A 177 7.90 1.47 -7.86
N ARG A 178 7.90 0.14 -7.94
CA ARG A 178 8.51 -0.59 -9.07
C ARG A 178 7.84 -0.26 -10.40
N GLN A 179 6.51 -0.12 -10.42
CA GLN A 179 5.77 0.30 -11.60
C GLN A 179 6.18 1.71 -12.06
N TYR A 180 6.23 2.68 -11.14
CA TYR A 180 6.64 4.06 -11.45
C TYR A 180 8.11 4.15 -11.89
N GLU A 181 9.01 3.37 -11.29
CA GLU A 181 10.42 3.28 -11.70
C GLU A 181 10.58 2.85 -13.15
N LEU A 182 9.95 1.73 -13.51
CA LEU A 182 9.99 1.19 -14.89
C LEU A 182 9.46 2.21 -15.90
N MET A 183 8.40 2.93 -15.55
CA MET A 183 7.82 3.97 -16.40
C MET A 183 8.71 5.21 -16.49
N ALA A 184 9.37 5.61 -15.40
CA ALA A 184 10.30 6.74 -15.36
C ALA A 184 11.56 6.50 -16.19
N ILE A 185 12.03 5.25 -16.23
CA ILE A 185 13.17 4.80 -17.05
C ILE A 185 12.76 4.73 -18.53
N SER A 186 11.63 4.09 -18.85
CA SER A 186 11.17 3.90 -20.23
C SER A 186 10.59 5.17 -20.90
N ASN A 187 10.56 6.30 -20.18
CA ASN A 187 9.87 7.54 -20.58
C ASN A 187 8.38 7.33 -20.96
N ARG A 188 7.76 6.23 -20.52
CA ARG A 188 6.33 5.89 -20.70
C ARG A 188 5.45 6.35 -19.54
N LEU A 189 5.90 7.39 -18.85
CA LEU A 189 5.15 8.03 -17.77
C LEU A 189 3.74 8.50 -18.23
N THR A 190 3.56 8.76 -19.53
CA THR A 190 2.26 9.09 -20.13
C THR A 190 1.16 8.07 -19.88
N ASP A 191 1.51 6.78 -19.78
CA ASP A 191 0.55 5.69 -19.74
C ASP A 191 -0.19 5.60 -18.39
N ILE A 192 0.35 6.27 -17.36
CA ILE A 192 -0.25 6.39 -16.02
C ILE A 192 -0.67 7.84 -15.71
N GLY A 193 -0.92 8.63 -16.75
CA GLY A 193 -1.38 10.01 -16.61
C GLY A 193 -0.30 11.01 -16.19
N ILE A 194 0.98 10.62 -16.20
CA ILE A 194 2.08 11.57 -16.01
C ILE A 194 2.36 12.27 -17.34
N LYS A 195 2.09 13.57 -17.39
CA LYS A 195 2.13 14.36 -18.63
C LYS A 195 3.56 14.49 -19.13
N LYS A 196 3.78 14.14 -20.40
CA LYS A 196 5.05 14.41 -21.09
C LYS A 196 5.18 15.91 -21.31
N MET A 197 6.00 16.57 -20.50
CA MET A 197 6.34 17.97 -20.71
C MET A 197 7.44 18.05 -21.77
N ARG A 198 7.17 18.72 -22.89
CA ARG A 198 8.18 18.99 -23.92
C ARG A 198 9.24 19.89 -23.31
N ARG A 199 10.47 19.39 -23.20
CA ARG A 199 11.62 20.18 -22.77
C ARG A 199 11.96 21.16 -23.89
N ILE A 200 12.03 22.45 -23.57
CA ILE A 200 12.44 23.49 -24.53
C ILE A 200 13.92 23.76 -24.24
N GLY A 201 14.83 23.24 -25.07
CA GLY A 201 16.28 23.47 -24.94
C GLY A 201 17.15 22.21 -25.04
N HIS A 202 18.47 22.41 -25.14
CA HIS A 202 19.48 21.34 -25.05
C HIS A 202 19.58 20.79 -23.61
N SER A 203 20.05 19.55 -23.46
CA SER A 203 20.23 18.84 -22.19
C SER A 203 21.25 19.49 -21.24
N MET A 204 21.96 20.49 -21.72
CA MET A 204 23.11 21.12 -21.09
C MET A 204 22.78 22.59 -20.81
N GLU A 205 23.13 23.07 -19.62
CA GLU A 205 22.97 24.46 -19.20
C GLU A 205 24.07 25.31 -19.84
N PHE A 206 23.73 26.51 -20.34
CA PHE A 206 24.73 27.43 -20.86
C PHE A 206 25.68 27.84 -19.73
N ASP A 207 26.97 27.59 -19.91
CA ASP A 207 28.00 27.90 -18.93
C ASP A 207 28.62 29.26 -19.23
N GLN A 208 29.26 29.39 -20.39
CA GLN A 208 29.92 30.62 -20.83
C GLN A 208 30.16 30.64 -22.34
N VAL A 209 30.41 31.83 -22.90
CA VAL A 209 30.94 31.93 -24.27
C VAL A 209 32.46 31.89 -24.20
N LYS A 210 33.09 30.88 -24.80
CA LYS A 210 34.55 30.73 -24.87
C LYS A 210 35.05 30.94 -26.32
N ASN A 211 36.36 31.12 -26.47
CA ASN A 211 36.98 31.07 -27.79
C ASN A 211 36.87 29.64 -28.36
N TYR A 212 36.62 29.52 -29.66
CA TYR A 212 36.59 28.24 -30.37
C TYR A 212 37.96 27.55 -30.27
N VAL A 213 37.97 26.27 -29.89
CA VAL A 213 39.14 25.40 -29.97
C VAL A 213 38.87 24.29 -30.98
N ALA A 214 39.88 23.91 -31.76
CA ALA A 214 39.77 22.82 -32.72
C ALA A 214 39.29 21.53 -32.01
N GLY A 215 38.10 21.04 -32.40
CA GLY A 215 37.39 19.93 -31.75
C GLY A 215 36.04 20.31 -31.14
N ASP A 216 35.77 21.60 -30.93
CA ASP A 216 34.43 22.08 -30.52
C ASP A 216 33.41 21.94 -31.67
N ASP A 217 32.16 21.59 -31.32
CA ASP A 217 31.06 21.39 -32.29
C ASP A 217 30.68 22.73 -32.96
N TYR A 218 30.75 22.78 -34.28
CA TYR A 218 30.40 23.94 -35.11
C TYR A 218 28.94 24.42 -34.92
N ARG A 219 28.04 23.56 -34.44
CA ARG A 219 26.63 23.91 -34.15
C ARG A 219 26.48 24.80 -32.92
N THR A 220 27.50 24.84 -32.07
CA THR A 220 27.49 25.62 -30.82
C THR A 220 28.11 27.02 -30.98
N VAL A 221 28.47 27.41 -32.21
CA VAL A 221 29.03 28.73 -32.53
C VAL A 221 28.03 29.85 -32.24
N ASN A 222 28.48 30.83 -31.46
CA ASN A 222 27.71 32.03 -31.16
C ASN A 222 28.07 33.14 -32.16
N TRP A 223 27.31 33.23 -33.24
CA TRP A 223 27.54 34.21 -34.31
C TRP A 223 27.48 35.67 -33.81
N LYS A 224 26.63 35.96 -32.82
CA LYS A 224 26.49 37.31 -32.25
C LYS A 224 27.72 37.72 -31.44
N ALA A 225 28.29 36.79 -30.66
CA ALA A 225 29.54 37.04 -29.93
C ALA A 225 30.74 37.11 -30.89
N THR A 226 30.77 36.23 -31.89
CA THR A 226 31.81 36.19 -32.93
C THR A 226 31.89 37.52 -33.69
N ALA A 227 30.75 38.06 -34.13
CA ALA A 227 30.68 39.33 -34.85
C ALA A 227 31.14 40.55 -34.02
N ARG A 228 31.05 40.49 -32.69
CA ARG A 228 31.48 41.59 -31.80
C ARG A 228 32.96 41.54 -31.44
N LYS A 229 33.50 40.34 -31.30
CA LYS A 229 34.87 40.13 -30.79
C LYS A 229 35.90 39.98 -31.91
N GLY A 230 35.47 39.61 -33.13
CA GLY A 230 36.35 39.38 -34.28
C GLY A 230 36.92 37.95 -34.36
N ASP A 231 36.81 37.18 -33.28
CA ASP A 231 37.26 35.78 -33.20
C ASP A 231 36.07 34.82 -33.11
N LEU A 232 36.26 33.57 -33.55
CA LEU A 232 35.23 32.53 -33.52
C LEU A 232 34.89 32.15 -32.07
N MET A 233 33.63 32.39 -31.66
CA MET A 233 33.17 32.19 -30.28
C MET A 233 32.15 31.04 -30.20
N VAL A 234 32.25 30.22 -29.16
CA VAL A 234 31.41 29.04 -28.94
C VAL A 234 30.69 29.11 -27.61
N ASN A 235 29.42 28.72 -27.59
CA ASN A 235 28.68 28.49 -26.35
C ASN A 235 29.17 27.18 -25.70
N SER A 236 29.83 27.29 -24.56
CA SER A 236 30.12 26.16 -23.68
C SER A 236 28.87 25.80 -22.90
N TYR A 237 28.55 24.51 -22.82
CA TYR A 237 27.43 24.03 -22.02
C TYR A 237 27.94 23.02 -20.98
N THR A 238 27.37 23.04 -19.78
CA THR A 238 27.65 22.10 -18.69
C THR A 238 26.44 21.20 -18.45
N ASP A 239 26.65 20.02 -17.88
CA ASP A 239 25.55 19.17 -17.43
C ASP A 239 24.71 19.90 -16.38
N GLU A 240 23.39 19.76 -16.49
CA GLU A 240 22.42 20.30 -15.55
C GLU A 240 22.72 19.78 -14.13
N LYS A 241 22.88 20.70 -13.18
CA LYS A 241 23.23 20.33 -11.80
C LYS A 241 22.10 19.49 -11.19
N ALA A 242 22.49 18.37 -10.56
CA ALA A 242 21.58 17.54 -9.78
C ALA A 242 20.86 18.39 -8.71
N GLN A 243 19.54 18.48 -8.81
CA GLN A 243 18.75 19.30 -7.90
C GLN A 243 18.54 18.58 -6.57
N HIS A 244 18.40 19.35 -5.50
CA HIS A 244 18.07 18.82 -4.17
C HIS A 244 16.55 18.82 -3.98
N ILE A 245 15.97 17.65 -3.74
CA ILE A 245 14.52 17.47 -3.54
C ILE A 245 14.31 16.90 -2.14
N TYR A 246 13.56 17.61 -1.32
CA TYR A 246 13.21 17.20 0.04
C TYR A 246 11.71 16.99 0.16
N CYS A 247 11.31 15.79 0.56
CA CYS A 247 9.96 15.53 1.03
C CYS A 247 9.89 15.85 2.51
N ILE A 248 8.99 16.75 2.90
CA ILE A 248 8.68 17.03 4.30
C ILE A 248 7.30 16.44 4.60
N ILE A 249 7.21 15.53 5.55
CA ILE A 249 5.96 14.85 5.90
C ILE A 249 5.50 15.34 7.27
N ASP A 250 4.36 16.00 7.28
CA ASP A 250 3.63 16.29 8.50
C ASP A 250 2.98 15.01 9.05
N LYS A 251 3.21 14.72 10.33
CA LYS A 251 2.64 13.59 11.06
C LYS A 251 1.58 14.03 12.07
N SER A 252 1.06 15.24 11.95
CA SER A 252 0.11 15.83 12.90
C SER A 252 -1.31 15.32 12.77
N ARG A 253 -2.18 15.80 13.68
CA ARG A 253 -3.61 15.51 13.68
C ARG A 253 -4.29 15.72 12.33
N ALA A 254 -3.92 16.79 11.61
CA ALA A 254 -4.52 17.12 10.32
C ALA A 254 -4.33 16.01 9.26
N MET A 255 -3.34 15.14 9.46
CA MET A 255 -3.00 14.02 8.57
C MET A 255 -3.61 12.68 9.00
N LYS A 256 -4.38 12.65 10.10
CA LYS A 256 -5.03 11.44 10.64
C LYS A 256 -6.23 10.97 9.83
N MET A 257 -6.86 11.88 9.08
CA MET A 257 -8.13 11.61 8.40
C MET A 257 -8.03 10.32 7.55
N PRO A 258 -8.93 9.34 7.75
CA PRO A 258 -8.94 8.11 6.98
C PRO A 258 -9.57 8.32 5.62
N PHE A 259 -9.09 7.57 4.65
CA PHE A 259 -9.50 7.60 3.26
C PHE A 259 -9.23 6.24 2.62
N GLU A 260 -10.28 5.55 2.15
CA GLU A 260 -10.20 4.17 1.61
C GLU A 260 -9.42 3.17 2.50
N GLY A 261 -9.51 3.37 3.83
CA GLY A 261 -8.84 2.56 4.85
C GLY A 261 -7.43 3.04 5.24
N LEU A 262 -6.81 3.94 4.49
CA LEU A 262 -5.49 4.52 4.76
C LEU A 262 -5.61 5.93 5.35
N SER A 263 -4.65 6.38 6.15
CA SER A 263 -4.59 7.80 6.57
C SER A 263 -3.98 8.69 5.49
N LEU A 264 -4.25 10.01 5.52
CA LEU A 264 -3.57 10.97 4.64
C LEU A 264 -2.04 10.91 4.80
N LEU A 265 -1.55 10.64 6.02
CA LEU A 265 -0.14 10.37 6.30
C LEU A 265 0.38 9.18 5.48
N ASP A 266 -0.37 8.09 5.38
CA ASP A 266 0.05 6.91 4.61
C ASP A 266 0.16 7.21 3.11
N TYR A 267 -0.77 8.01 2.57
CA TYR A 267 -0.68 8.51 1.20
C TYR A 267 0.54 9.41 1.00
N ALA A 268 0.81 10.34 1.92
CA ALA A 268 1.99 11.20 1.88
C ALA A 268 3.30 10.39 1.93
N ILE A 269 3.36 9.37 2.77
CA ILE A 269 4.50 8.44 2.84
C ILE A 269 4.70 7.71 1.52
N ASN A 270 3.64 7.13 0.94
CA ASN A 270 3.71 6.44 -0.36
C ASN A 270 4.15 7.40 -1.49
N ALA A 271 3.57 8.60 -1.55
CA ALA A 271 3.91 9.60 -2.56
C ALA A 271 5.36 10.12 -2.39
N SER A 272 5.83 10.31 -1.16
CA SER A 272 7.21 10.73 -0.88
C SER A 272 8.24 9.69 -1.32
N LEU A 273 7.93 8.41 -1.12
CA LEU A 273 8.81 7.30 -1.53
C LEU A 273 8.90 7.22 -3.05
N ILE A 274 7.76 7.32 -3.74
CA ILE A 274 7.71 7.30 -5.21
C ILE A 274 8.36 8.55 -5.81
N LEU A 275 8.09 9.74 -5.26
CA LEU A 275 8.77 10.96 -5.70
C LEU A 275 10.28 10.87 -5.51
N SER A 276 10.75 10.34 -4.38
CA SER A 276 12.17 10.13 -4.10
C SER A 276 12.81 9.17 -5.10
N SER A 277 12.13 8.07 -5.43
CA SER A 277 12.59 7.12 -6.45
C SER A 277 12.68 7.78 -7.84
N VAL A 278 11.62 8.47 -8.28
CA VAL A 278 11.62 9.17 -9.58
C VAL A 278 12.71 10.23 -9.64
N ALA A 279 12.91 11.00 -8.57
CA ALA A 279 13.99 11.96 -8.45
C ALA A 279 15.38 11.32 -8.65
N LEU A 280 15.64 10.20 -7.96
CA LEU A 280 16.91 9.45 -8.08
C LEU A 280 17.12 8.91 -9.50
N VAL A 281 16.07 8.36 -10.13
CA VAL A 281 16.11 7.91 -11.54
C VAL A 281 16.43 9.08 -12.48
N LYS A 282 15.92 10.29 -12.19
CA LYS A 282 16.23 11.52 -12.92
C LYS A 282 17.53 12.20 -12.47
N GLN A 283 18.41 11.49 -11.76
CA GLN A 283 19.74 11.92 -11.31
C GLN A 283 19.73 13.10 -10.32
N ASP A 284 18.59 13.38 -9.69
CA ASP A 284 18.50 14.35 -8.60
C ASP A 284 18.79 13.69 -7.24
N LYS A 285 19.02 14.53 -6.22
CA LYS A 285 19.25 14.08 -4.85
C LYS A 285 17.95 14.10 -4.06
N ALA A 286 17.57 12.98 -3.46
CA ALA A 286 16.34 12.85 -2.69
C ALA A 286 16.63 12.83 -1.18
N GLY A 287 15.94 13.69 -0.43
CA GLY A 287 15.99 13.77 1.03
C GLY A 287 14.60 13.74 1.66
N LEU A 288 14.55 13.48 2.96
CA LEU A 288 13.32 13.31 3.73
C LEU A 288 13.44 14.03 5.07
N ILE A 289 12.38 14.71 5.50
CA ILE A 289 12.22 15.23 6.86
C ILE A 289 10.82 14.85 7.34
N THR A 290 10.70 14.29 8.54
CA THR A 290 9.40 14.08 9.18
C THR A 290 9.23 15.03 10.36
N ILE A 291 8.02 15.55 10.57
CA ILE A 291 7.73 16.52 11.62
C ILE A 291 6.42 16.18 12.34
N ALA A 292 6.37 16.46 13.64
CA ALA A 292 5.16 16.42 14.48
C ALA A 292 5.34 17.49 15.57
N GLN A 293 5.08 17.18 16.85
CA GLN A 293 5.43 17.99 18.01
C GLN A 293 6.92 18.37 18.07
N LYS A 294 7.78 17.50 17.53
CA LYS A 294 9.22 17.70 17.44
C LYS A 294 9.71 17.18 16.10
N THR A 295 10.89 17.62 15.69
CA THR A 295 11.55 17.07 14.51
C THR A 295 11.71 15.56 14.67
N GLY A 296 11.23 14.84 13.66
CA GLY A 296 11.34 13.40 13.56
C GLY A 296 12.64 13.00 12.87
N SER A 297 12.52 12.09 11.92
CA SER A 297 13.65 11.58 11.15
C SER A 297 14.08 12.58 10.09
N ILE A 298 15.39 12.77 9.95
CA ILE A 298 16.00 13.56 8.87
C ILE A 298 16.91 12.64 8.07
N VAL A 299 16.67 12.58 6.76
CA VAL A 299 17.54 11.93 5.78
C VAL A 299 18.05 13.03 4.83
N PRO A 300 19.33 13.43 4.94
CA PRO A 300 19.93 14.38 4.00
C PRO A 300 19.82 13.90 2.56
N ALA A 301 19.67 14.84 1.63
CA ALA A 301 19.53 14.53 0.21
C ALA A 301 20.83 13.97 -0.37
N ASP A 302 20.75 12.76 -0.91
CA ASP A 302 21.84 12.06 -1.59
C ASP A 302 21.30 11.42 -2.88
N ARG A 303 22.20 11.01 -3.77
CA ARG A 303 21.91 10.30 -5.03
C ARG A 303 22.48 8.88 -5.08
N ARG A 304 23.10 8.40 -4.00
CA ARG A 304 23.66 7.04 -3.93
C ARG A 304 22.56 6.00 -4.13
N PRO A 305 22.87 4.84 -4.76
CA PRO A 305 21.87 3.79 -4.99
C PRO A 305 21.18 3.29 -3.70
N THR A 306 21.89 3.31 -2.57
CA THR A 306 21.35 2.90 -1.26
C THR A 306 20.38 3.92 -0.64
N GLN A 307 20.29 5.13 -1.19
CA GLN A 307 19.48 6.21 -0.62
C GLN A 307 18.00 5.86 -0.57
N LEU A 308 17.48 5.22 -1.61
CA LEU A 308 16.06 4.83 -1.65
C LEU A 308 15.71 3.83 -0.55
N ASN A 309 16.57 2.82 -0.34
CA ASN A 309 16.40 1.85 0.75
C ASN A 309 16.45 2.53 2.12
N LYS A 310 17.35 3.50 2.31
CA LYS A 310 17.43 4.29 3.55
C LYS A 310 16.14 5.09 3.81
N ILE A 311 15.60 5.75 2.78
CA ILE A 311 14.33 6.48 2.86
C ILE A 311 13.18 5.52 3.18
N MET A 312 13.10 4.38 2.48
CA MET A 312 12.07 3.37 2.68
C MET A 312 12.08 2.80 4.12
N GLU A 313 13.26 2.48 4.66
CA GLU A 313 13.42 1.99 6.04
C GLU A 313 13.01 3.03 7.08
N VAL A 314 13.33 4.31 6.86
CA VAL A 314 12.89 5.40 7.75
C VAL A 314 11.37 5.50 7.70
N LEU A 315 10.77 5.58 6.51
CA LEU A 315 9.32 5.69 6.31
C LEU A 315 8.54 4.50 6.87
N TYR A 316 9.10 3.29 6.80
CA TYR A 316 8.52 2.09 7.41
C TYR A 316 8.40 2.24 8.94
N LYS A 317 9.42 2.81 9.59
CA LYS A 317 9.50 2.97 11.05
C LYS A 317 8.70 4.18 11.56
N GLU A 318 8.20 5.03 10.67
CA GLU A 318 7.43 6.22 11.07
C GLU A 318 6.11 5.84 11.74
N LYS A 319 6.06 6.12 13.05
CA LYS A 319 4.85 6.07 13.89
C LYS A 319 4.45 7.48 14.28
N THR A 320 3.16 7.68 14.57
CA THR A 320 2.67 8.98 15.04
C THR A 320 1.61 8.82 16.13
N ARG A 321 1.59 9.82 17.03
CA ARG A 321 0.54 10.05 18.03
C ARG A 321 -0.49 11.09 17.57
N TYR A 322 -0.33 11.65 16.36
CA TYR A 322 -1.21 12.67 15.80
C TYR A 322 -1.36 13.91 16.71
N LEU A 323 -0.23 14.39 17.24
CA LEU A 323 -0.14 15.65 17.99
C LEU A 323 -0.01 16.84 17.02
N GLU A 324 -0.04 18.07 17.53
CA GLU A 324 0.13 19.27 16.69
C GLU A 324 1.55 19.38 16.11
N THR A 325 1.67 20.05 14.97
CA THR A 325 2.96 20.31 14.30
C THR A 325 3.68 21.50 14.92
N ASP A 326 4.95 21.33 15.28
CA ASP A 326 5.84 22.44 15.61
C ASP A 326 6.50 22.97 14.33
N MET A 327 5.92 24.04 13.78
CA MET A 327 6.41 24.70 12.56
C MET A 327 7.71 25.48 12.79
N GLU A 328 8.01 25.87 14.03
CA GLU A 328 9.26 26.54 14.36
C GLU A 328 10.41 25.53 14.35
N ALA A 329 10.24 24.38 15.01
CA ALA A 329 11.18 23.27 14.95
C ALA A 329 11.42 22.81 13.51
N LEU A 330 10.36 22.77 12.69
CA LEU A 330 10.49 22.49 11.26
C LEU A 330 11.40 23.49 10.55
N TYR A 331 11.13 24.78 10.72
CA TYR A 331 11.92 25.84 10.08
C TYR A 331 13.40 25.77 10.46
N ILE A 332 13.70 25.57 11.75
CA ILE A 332 15.07 25.42 12.26
C ILE A 332 15.74 24.20 11.61
N SER A 333 15.03 23.07 11.55
CA SER A 333 15.54 21.82 10.96
C SER A 333 15.81 21.95 9.46
N VAL A 334 14.92 22.64 8.74
CA VAL A 334 15.08 22.95 7.31
C VAL A 334 16.32 23.82 7.09
N ARG A 335 16.50 24.89 7.86
CA ARG A 335 17.69 25.76 7.77
C ARG A 335 19.00 25.06 8.13
N ALA A 336 18.94 24.12 9.08
CA ALA A 336 20.09 23.31 9.46
C ALA A 336 20.48 22.31 8.37
N THR A 337 19.50 21.68 7.71
CA THR A 337 19.72 20.56 6.78
C THR A 337 19.90 21.03 5.33
N LEU A 338 19.06 21.96 4.86
CA LEU A 338 19.03 22.41 3.47
C LEU A 338 19.97 23.60 3.29
N LYS A 339 21.24 23.32 2.97
CA LYS A 339 22.25 24.36 2.71
C LYS A 339 22.17 24.98 1.33
N GLN A 340 21.56 24.29 0.38
CA GLN A 340 21.40 24.73 -1.01
C GLN A 340 19.93 24.96 -1.35
N ARG A 341 19.69 25.80 -2.36
CA ARG A 341 18.35 25.97 -2.94
C ARG A 341 17.84 24.59 -3.36
N SER A 342 16.64 24.25 -2.92
CA SER A 342 16.07 22.91 -3.02
C SER A 342 14.59 23.02 -3.35
N LEU A 343 14.02 21.99 -3.98
CA LEU A 343 12.58 21.78 -3.99
C LEU A 343 12.16 21.18 -2.66
N VAL A 344 11.29 21.86 -1.95
CA VAL A 344 10.70 21.37 -0.70
C VAL A 344 9.25 21.02 -0.98
N VAL A 345 8.93 19.73 -0.95
CA VAL A 345 7.56 19.23 -1.08
C VAL A 345 7.02 18.95 0.31
N PHE A 346 6.18 19.84 0.83
CA PHE A 346 5.60 19.74 2.16
C PHE A 346 4.21 19.11 2.09
N PHE A 347 4.09 17.88 2.57
CA PHE A 347 2.84 17.16 2.71
C PHE A 347 2.21 17.48 4.06
N THR A 348 1.13 18.26 4.04
CA THR A 348 0.36 18.64 5.23
C THR A 348 -1.11 18.82 4.85
N ASN A 349 -1.97 19.08 5.83
CA ASN A 349 -3.36 19.41 5.59
C ASN A 349 -3.78 20.55 6.53
N PHE A 350 -4.71 21.38 6.07
CA PHE A 350 -5.26 22.49 6.84
C PHE A 350 -6.76 22.31 6.98
N GLU A 351 -7.28 22.30 8.22
CA GLU A 351 -8.71 22.13 8.47
C GLU A 351 -9.52 23.41 8.16
N SER A 352 -8.90 24.58 8.31
CA SER A 352 -9.53 25.89 8.12
C SER A 352 -8.54 26.93 7.58
N MET A 353 -9.04 28.05 7.07
CA MET A 353 -8.18 29.17 6.65
C MET A 353 -7.32 29.70 7.81
N SER A 354 -7.90 29.80 9.01
CA SER A 354 -7.18 30.22 10.21
C SER A 354 -6.03 29.27 10.59
N ALA A 355 -6.16 27.98 10.32
CA ALA A 355 -5.05 27.03 10.52
C ALA A 355 -3.89 27.31 9.55
N LEU A 356 -4.18 27.61 8.28
CA LEU A 356 -3.17 28.01 7.30
C LEU A 356 -2.49 29.33 7.70
N GLU A 357 -3.28 30.35 8.07
CA GLU A 357 -2.76 31.67 8.44
C GLU A 357 -1.77 31.60 9.61
N ARG A 358 -2.03 30.75 10.60
CA ARG A 358 -1.09 30.49 11.72
C ARG A 358 0.25 29.92 11.25
N GLN A 359 0.25 29.06 10.23
CA GLN A 359 1.46 28.43 9.72
C GLN A 359 2.16 29.27 8.63
N LEU A 360 1.44 30.21 8.00
CA LEU A 360 1.89 31.00 6.86
C LEU A 360 3.20 31.78 7.10
N PRO A 361 3.48 32.39 8.26
CA PRO A 361 4.76 33.04 8.52
C PRO A 361 5.97 32.10 8.36
N PHE A 362 5.84 30.85 8.79
CA PHE A 362 6.91 29.85 8.68
C PHE A 362 7.06 29.38 7.23
N LEU A 363 5.96 29.14 6.53
CA LEU A 363 5.96 28.76 5.11
C LEU A 363 6.62 29.84 4.25
N LYS A 364 6.33 31.12 4.51
CA LYS A 364 6.98 32.28 3.87
C LYS A 364 8.50 32.28 4.10
N ARG A 365 8.93 32.01 5.33
CA ARG A 365 10.37 31.95 5.66
C ARG A 365 11.08 30.81 4.93
N ILE A 366 10.44 29.65 4.76
CA ILE A 366 10.98 28.53 3.97
C ILE A 366 11.02 28.90 2.48
N ALA A 367 9.94 29.46 1.95
CA ALA A 367 9.80 29.85 0.55
C ALA A 367 10.79 30.95 0.11
N LYS A 368 11.31 31.75 1.05
CA LYS A 368 12.36 32.74 0.79
C LYS A 368 13.67 32.11 0.28
N PHE A 369 13.99 30.88 0.71
CA PHE A 369 15.28 30.23 0.41
C PHE A 369 15.15 28.99 -0.47
N HIS A 370 13.97 28.38 -0.52
CA HIS A 370 13.71 27.13 -1.24
C HIS A 370 12.43 27.26 -2.06
N LEU A 371 12.34 26.49 -3.15
CA LEU A 371 11.09 26.41 -3.90
C LEU A 371 10.12 25.52 -3.11
N LEU A 372 9.14 26.14 -2.46
CA LEU A 372 8.19 25.44 -1.60
C LEU A 372 6.94 25.04 -2.38
N LEU A 373 6.66 23.73 -2.39
CA LEU A 373 5.42 23.13 -2.86
C LEU A 373 4.65 22.56 -1.66
N VAL A 374 3.53 23.18 -1.31
CA VAL A 374 2.63 22.70 -0.25
C VAL A 374 1.58 21.78 -0.89
N VAL A 375 1.56 20.53 -0.47
CA VAL A 375 0.64 19.50 -0.95
C VAL A 375 -0.38 19.24 0.13
N PHE A 376 -1.66 19.43 -0.20
CA PHE A 376 -2.78 19.19 0.71
C PHE A 376 -3.96 18.55 -0.01
N PHE A 377 -4.92 18.07 0.78
CA PHE A 377 -5.87 17.08 0.32
C PHE A 377 -7.26 17.66 0.09
N GLU A 378 -7.88 17.21 -0.99
CA GLU A 378 -9.30 17.37 -1.26
C GLU A 378 -10.07 16.21 -0.62
N ASN A 379 -11.16 16.52 0.08
CA ASN A 379 -12.02 15.52 0.68
C ASN A 379 -13.12 15.15 -0.34
N THR A 380 -13.06 13.93 -0.88
CA THR A 380 -14.02 13.47 -1.88
C THR A 380 -15.43 13.32 -1.30
N THR A 381 -15.58 12.99 -0.01
CA THR A 381 -16.89 12.88 0.64
C THR A 381 -17.59 14.24 0.68
N LEU A 382 -16.86 15.32 0.99
CA LEU A 382 -17.42 16.67 0.95
C LEU A 382 -17.80 17.07 -0.48
N LYS A 383 -17.01 16.65 -1.47
CA LYS A 383 -17.35 16.89 -2.88
C LYS A 383 -18.66 16.20 -3.27
N THR A 384 -18.82 14.92 -2.94
CA THR A 384 -20.06 14.17 -3.18
C THR A 384 -21.26 14.85 -2.50
N LEU A 385 -21.13 15.22 -1.22
CA LEU A 385 -22.19 15.92 -0.48
C LEU A 385 -22.55 17.29 -1.08
N SER A 386 -21.59 17.97 -1.72
CA SER A 386 -21.86 19.25 -2.40
C SER A 386 -22.57 19.07 -3.75
N GLU A 387 -22.35 17.95 -4.43
CA GLU A 387 -22.89 17.68 -5.77
C GLU A 387 -24.28 17.02 -5.72
N GLU A 388 -24.58 16.27 -4.66
CA GLU A 388 -25.88 15.61 -4.49
C GLU A 388 -27.04 16.63 -4.38
N PRO A 389 -28.22 16.30 -4.97
CA PRO A 389 -29.40 17.13 -4.83
C PRO A 389 -30.00 17.01 -3.42
N ALA A 390 -30.18 18.15 -2.75
CA ALA A 390 -30.84 18.22 -1.45
C ALA A 390 -32.35 17.95 -1.59
N LYS A 391 -32.90 17.10 -0.74
CA LYS A 391 -34.33 16.72 -0.74
C LYS A 391 -35.14 17.37 0.36
N ASP A 392 -34.46 17.89 1.38
CA ASP A 392 -35.02 18.47 2.59
C ASP A 392 -34.14 19.63 3.10
N VAL A 393 -34.61 20.30 4.14
CA VAL A 393 -33.92 21.44 4.75
C VAL A 393 -32.55 21.04 5.31
N GLU A 394 -32.45 19.87 5.96
CA GLU A 394 -31.19 19.33 6.46
C GLU A 394 -30.17 19.10 5.33
N GLY A 395 -30.60 18.52 4.21
CA GLY A 395 -29.78 18.34 3.03
C GLY A 395 -29.25 19.66 2.47
N ILE A 396 -30.06 20.74 2.49
CA ILE A 396 -29.59 22.08 2.10
C ILE A 396 -28.46 22.55 3.03
N TYR A 397 -28.62 22.41 4.35
CA TYR A 397 -27.59 22.78 5.33
C TYR A 397 -26.28 22.00 5.11
N ILE A 398 -26.36 20.67 4.98
CA ILE A 398 -25.17 19.82 4.76
C ILE A 398 -24.46 20.22 3.47
N LYS A 399 -25.22 20.43 2.39
CA LYS A 399 -24.70 20.87 1.10
C LYS A 399 -23.99 22.22 1.19
N THR A 400 -24.62 23.22 1.79
CA THR A 400 -24.02 24.57 1.95
C THR A 400 -22.73 24.52 2.76
N ILE A 401 -22.69 23.70 3.83
CA ILE A 401 -21.48 23.51 4.64
C ILE A 401 -20.37 22.84 3.80
N ALA A 402 -20.71 21.79 3.03
CA ALA A 402 -19.75 21.11 2.16
C ALA A 402 -19.17 22.05 1.09
N GLU A 403 -20.01 22.85 0.44
CA GLU A 403 -19.60 23.87 -0.53
C GLU A 403 -18.69 24.93 0.10
N LYS A 404 -19.02 25.39 1.32
CA LYS A 404 -18.18 26.33 2.08
C LYS A 404 -16.79 25.76 2.33
N PHE A 405 -16.67 24.51 2.78
CA PHE A 405 -15.36 23.87 2.99
C PHE A 405 -14.57 23.72 1.68
N ALA A 406 -15.22 23.34 0.58
CA ALA A 406 -14.58 23.26 -0.73
C ALA A 406 -14.09 24.64 -1.21
N PHE A 407 -14.87 25.70 -0.95
CA PHE A 407 -14.49 27.08 -1.24
C PHE A 407 -13.30 27.55 -0.40
N GLU A 408 -13.27 27.26 0.90
CA GLU A 408 -12.14 27.59 1.78
C GLU A 408 -10.84 26.97 1.27
N LYS A 409 -10.85 25.72 0.80
CA LYS A 409 -9.66 25.09 0.18
C LYS A 409 -9.17 25.85 -1.06
N LYS A 410 -10.07 26.37 -1.89
CA LYS A 410 -9.71 27.21 -3.05
C LYS A 410 -9.13 28.55 -2.62
N LEU A 411 -9.65 29.14 -1.54
CA LEU A 411 -9.08 30.36 -0.97
C LEU A 411 -7.66 30.13 -0.44
N MET A 412 -7.41 28.99 0.22
CA MET A 412 -6.07 28.63 0.72
C MET A 412 -5.02 28.59 -0.41
N ILE A 413 -5.39 28.02 -1.57
CA ILE A 413 -4.55 28.02 -2.78
C ILE A 413 -4.20 29.46 -3.19
N LYS A 414 -5.20 30.34 -3.25
CA LYS A 414 -4.99 31.75 -3.63
C LYS A 414 -4.08 32.46 -2.64
N GLU A 415 -4.26 32.24 -1.34
CA GLU A 415 -3.45 32.87 -0.29
C GLU A 415 -1.99 32.40 -0.33
N LEU A 416 -1.75 31.09 -0.53
CA LEU A 416 -0.39 30.57 -0.75
C LEU A 416 0.24 31.18 -2.01
N THR A 417 -0.52 31.24 -3.11
CA THR A 417 -0.04 31.76 -4.41
C THR A 417 0.32 33.25 -4.33
N LYS A 418 -0.45 34.05 -3.58
CA LYS A 418 -0.17 35.46 -3.30
C LYS A 418 1.22 35.67 -2.67
N HIS A 419 1.74 34.67 -1.99
CA HIS A 419 3.06 34.69 -1.37
C HIS A 419 4.13 33.91 -2.14
N GLY A 420 3.87 33.57 -3.42
CA GLY A 420 4.81 32.85 -4.27
C GLY A 420 5.01 31.39 -3.88
N ILE A 421 4.14 30.84 -3.02
CA ILE A 421 4.22 29.45 -2.57
C ILE A 421 3.43 28.59 -3.53
N LEU A 422 4.08 27.58 -4.11
CA LEU A 422 3.38 26.63 -4.98
C LEU A 422 2.46 25.75 -4.12
N SER A 423 1.28 25.45 -4.63
CA SER A 423 0.33 24.57 -3.97
C SER A 423 -0.14 23.45 -4.90
N LEU A 424 -0.48 22.31 -4.31
CA LEU A 424 -1.13 21.19 -4.99
C LEU A 424 -2.28 20.68 -4.11
N LEU A 425 -3.50 21.00 -4.51
CA LEU A 425 -4.72 20.39 -3.97
C LEU A 425 -5.07 19.17 -4.82
N THR A 426 -5.15 17.99 -4.19
CA THR A 426 -5.44 16.73 -4.89
C THR A 426 -6.19 15.77 -4.00
N THR A 427 -6.95 14.85 -4.59
CA THR A 427 -7.48 13.70 -3.88
C THR A 427 -6.34 12.74 -3.48
N PRO A 428 -6.49 11.98 -2.37
CA PRO A 428 -5.45 11.04 -1.93
C PRO A 428 -5.07 9.99 -2.98
N GLN A 429 -6.02 9.48 -3.78
CA GLN A 429 -5.72 8.47 -4.82
C GLN A 429 -4.78 9.01 -5.91
N ASN A 430 -4.97 10.28 -6.29
CA ASN A 430 -4.20 10.91 -7.35
C ASN A 430 -2.92 11.61 -6.84
N LEU A 431 -2.68 11.58 -5.52
CA LEU A 431 -1.57 12.30 -4.88
C LEU A 431 -0.24 12.00 -5.55
N THR A 432 0.13 10.72 -5.65
CA THR A 432 1.41 10.29 -6.21
C THR A 432 1.61 10.81 -7.63
N VAL A 433 0.63 10.58 -8.51
CA VAL A 433 0.68 11.00 -9.92
C VAL A 433 0.83 12.51 -10.02
N ASN A 434 0.02 13.26 -9.28
CA ASN A 434 -0.01 14.71 -9.33
C ASN A 434 1.27 15.35 -8.76
N VAL A 435 1.83 14.79 -7.70
CA VAL A 435 3.10 15.25 -7.11
C VAL A 435 4.27 15.00 -8.07
N VAL A 436 4.36 13.81 -8.66
CA VAL A 436 5.40 13.48 -9.64
C VAL A 436 5.27 14.37 -10.88
N ASN A 437 4.04 14.57 -11.39
CA ASN A 437 3.75 15.50 -12.48
C ASN A 437 4.22 16.92 -12.16
N ARG A 438 3.94 17.39 -10.93
CA ARG A 438 4.33 18.73 -10.51
C ARG A 438 5.84 18.88 -10.44
N TYR A 439 6.53 17.90 -9.89
CA TYR A 439 8.00 17.84 -9.88
C TYR A 439 8.58 17.88 -11.30
N LEU A 440 8.11 17.03 -12.21
CA LEU A 440 8.59 17.00 -13.59
C LEU A 440 8.32 18.32 -14.33
N ALA A 441 7.18 18.96 -14.08
CA ALA A 441 6.86 20.27 -14.64
C ALA A 441 7.78 21.38 -14.09
N ILE A 442 8.11 21.34 -12.80
CA ILE A 442 9.07 22.26 -12.17
C ILE A 442 10.47 22.07 -12.76
N LYS A 443 10.92 20.82 -12.90
CA LYS A 443 12.21 20.47 -13.49
C LYS A 443 12.30 20.91 -14.96
N ALA A 444 11.26 20.64 -15.75
CA ALA A 444 11.22 21.05 -17.16
C ALA A 444 11.27 22.57 -17.37
N LYS A 445 10.85 23.35 -16.38
CA LYS A 445 10.90 24.82 -16.39
C LYS A 445 12.16 25.41 -15.73
N GLN A 446 13.08 24.59 -15.25
CA GLN A 446 14.32 25.02 -14.57
C GLN A 446 14.07 26.03 -13.43
N GLN A 447 13.05 25.78 -12.61
CA GLN A 447 12.64 26.72 -11.55
C GLN A 447 13.47 26.60 -10.24
N ILE A 448 14.39 25.64 -10.16
CA ILE A 448 15.21 25.33 -8.97
C ILE A 448 16.68 25.50 -9.28
#